data_AF-A0A6J3QL88-F1
#
_entry.id   AF-A0A6J3QL88-F1
#
_cell.length_a   1.000
_cell.length_b   1.000
_cell.length_c   1.000
_cell.angle_alpha   90.00
_cell.angle_beta   90.00
_cell.angle_gamma   90.00
#
_symmetry.space_group_name_H-M   'P 1'
#
loop_
_entity.id
_entity.type
_entity.pdbx_description
1 polymer ?
#
loop_
_entity_poly.entity_id
_entity_poly.type
_entity_poly.pdbx_seq_one_letter_code
_entity_poly.pdbx_strand_id
1 'polypeptide(L)'
;MAWRRTDGARRDGERWMGGPAGAEGTARAGQGPSRVILPVSVEEYQVGQLYSVAEASKNETGGGEGVEVLVNEPYEKDGEKGQYTHKIYHLQSKVPTFVRMLAPEGALNIHEKAWNAYPYCRTVITNEYMKEDFLIKIETWHKPDLGTQENVHKLEPEAWKHVEAIYIDIADRSQVLSKDYKAEEDPAKFKSIKTGRGPLGPNWKQELVNQKDCPYMCAYKLVTVKFKWWGLQNKVENFIHKQEKRLFTNFHRQLFCWLDKWVDLTMDDIRRMEEETKRQLDEMRQKDPVKGMTADD
;
A
#
# COMPACT_ATOMS: atom_id res chain seq x y z
N MET A 1 1.86 29.60 -54.24
CA MET A 1 0.69 29.47 -53.35
C MET A 1 0.99 28.34 -52.38
N ALA A 2 1.42 28.67 -51.15
CA ALA A 2 0.57 28.74 -49.93
C ALA A 2 0.16 27.31 -49.47
N TRP A 3 0.77 26.70 -48.45
CA TRP A 3 0.65 26.88 -46.98
C TRP A 3 -0.78 26.75 -46.38
N ARG A 4 -0.87 25.90 -45.33
CA ARG A 4 -1.88 25.74 -44.23
C ARG A 4 -3.05 24.77 -44.49
N ARG A 5 -3.58 23.99 -43.53
CA ARG A 5 -3.37 23.66 -42.07
C ARG A 5 -4.30 22.46 -41.78
N THR A 6 -3.87 21.33 -41.17
CA THR A 6 -3.96 20.93 -39.74
C THR A 6 -5.33 21.02 -39.04
N ASP A 7 -5.74 19.91 -38.40
CA ASP A 7 -6.25 19.74 -37.00
C ASP A 7 -7.41 18.72 -36.93
N GLY A 8 -7.50 17.77 -35.99
CA GLY A 8 -6.69 17.53 -34.81
C GLY A 8 -6.83 16.09 -34.29
N ALA A 9 -5.69 15.46 -34.01
CA ALA A 9 -5.58 14.39 -33.05
C ALA A 9 -5.21 15.04 -31.72
N ARG A 10 -6.12 15.00 -30.74
CA ARG A 10 -5.84 15.40 -29.35
C ARG A 10 -4.68 14.53 -28.86
N ARG A 11 -3.51 15.16 -28.71
CA ARG A 11 -2.41 14.63 -27.90
C ARG A 11 -2.74 15.00 -26.46
N ASP A 12 -3.23 14.05 -25.68
CA ASP A 12 -3.15 14.16 -24.23
C ASP A 12 -1.69 13.85 -23.85
N GLY A 13 -0.89 14.91 -23.85
CA GLY A 13 0.49 14.88 -23.43
C GLY A 13 0.58 14.83 -21.91
N GLU A 14 0.53 13.63 -21.33
CA GLU A 14 1.10 13.41 -20.01
C GLU A 14 2.62 13.48 -20.13
N ARG A 15 3.15 14.67 -19.84
CA ARG A 15 4.59 14.93 -19.70
C ARG A 15 5.09 14.15 -18.48
N TRP A 16 5.74 13.02 -18.70
CA TRP A 16 6.54 12.34 -17.69
C TRP A 16 7.69 13.26 -17.29
N MET A 17 7.60 13.89 -16.12
CA MET A 17 8.73 14.58 -15.52
C MET A 17 9.72 13.53 -15.01
N GLY A 18 10.64 13.15 -15.88
CA GLY A 18 11.93 12.58 -15.50
C GLY A 18 12.73 13.64 -14.75
N GLY A 19 12.72 13.54 -13.43
CA GLY A 19 13.40 14.42 -12.48
C GLY A 19 12.66 14.33 -11.14
N PRO A 20 13.34 14.36 -9.99
CA PRO A 20 12.65 14.39 -8.71
C PRO A 20 11.77 15.65 -8.71
N ALA A 21 10.45 15.47 -8.76
CA ALA A 21 9.53 16.55 -8.49
C ALA A 21 9.88 17.03 -7.07
N GLY A 22 10.36 18.27 -6.97
CA GLY A 22 10.72 18.88 -5.70
C GLY A 22 9.61 18.61 -4.71
N ALA A 23 9.93 17.90 -3.63
CA ALA A 23 9.00 17.65 -2.56
C ALA A 23 8.73 18.99 -1.87
N GLU A 24 7.77 19.76 -2.38
CA GLU A 24 7.12 20.82 -1.62
C GLU A 24 6.22 20.17 -0.56
N GLY A 25 6.87 19.58 0.43
CA GLY A 25 6.28 18.96 1.60
C GLY A 25 7.38 18.83 2.63
N THR A 26 7.36 19.67 3.66
CA THR A 26 8.30 19.56 4.77
C THR A 26 8.02 18.25 5.51
N ALA A 27 8.94 17.29 5.43
CA ALA A 27 8.83 16.05 6.20
C ALA A 27 8.74 16.40 7.70
N ARG A 28 7.71 15.90 8.38
CA ARG A 28 7.48 16.15 9.81
C ARG A 28 7.77 14.89 10.63
N ALA A 29 7.99 15.09 11.92
CA ALA A 29 8.15 13.99 12.89
C ALA A 29 6.97 13.00 12.77
N GLY A 30 7.28 11.70 12.64
CA GLY A 30 6.28 10.65 12.46
C GLY A 30 5.73 10.47 11.04
N GLN A 31 6.32 11.09 10.02
CA GLN A 31 5.94 10.94 8.61
C GLN A 31 7.03 10.31 7.72
N GLY A 32 8.09 9.74 8.30
CA GLY A 32 9.15 9.12 7.49
C GLY A 32 8.82 7.70 7.01
N PRO A 33 9.74 7.08 6.24
CA PRO A 33 9.50 5.82 5.55
C PRO A 33 9.28 4.71 6.57
N SER A 34 8.23 3.94 6.33
CA SER A 34 7.95 2.75 7.11
C SER A 34 8.88 1.62 6.68
N ARG A 35 9.61 1.06 7.62
CA ARG A 35 10.44 -0.15 7.42
C ARG A 35 9.73 -1.32 8.06
N VAL A 36 9.37 -2.31 7.26
CA VAL A 36 8.68 -3.53 7.73
C VAL A 36 9.60 -4.72 7.48
N ILE A 37 10.22 -5.21 8.55
CA ILE A 37 11.02 -6.44 8.52
C ILE A 37 10.05 -7.63 8.59
N LEU A 38 10.32 -8.67 7.82
CA LEU A 38 9.45 -9.85 7.73
C LEU A 38 10.26 -11.15 7.70
N PRO A 39 9.77 -12.24 8.32
CA PRO A 39 10.40 -13.57 8.32
C PRO A 39 10.00 -14.38 7.05
N VAL A 40 10.13 -13.74 5.90
CA VAL A 40 9.90 -14.32 4.56
C VAL A 40 11.00 -13.83 3.62
N SER A 41 11.24 -14.53 2.51
CA SER A 41 12.16 -14.05 1.49
C SER A 41 11.52 -12.95 0.62
N VAL A 42 12.34 -12.27 -0.17
CA VAL A 42 11.86 -11.29 -1.17
C VAL A 42 10.98 -11.98 -2.21
N GLU A 43 11.36 -13.17 -2.66
CA GLU A 43 10.63 -13.97 -3.63
C GLU A 43 9.28 -14.44 -3.08
N GLU A 44 9.26 -14.95 -1.83
CA GLU A 44 8.02 -15.34 -1.14
C GLU A 44 7.08 -14.14 -0.96
N TYR A 45 7.63 -12.98 -0.60
CA TYR A 45 6.83 -11.77 -0.41
C TYR A 45 6.12 -11.32 -1.68
N GLN A 46 6.70 -11.52 -2.87
CA GLN A 46 6.06 -11.19 -4.13
C GLN A 46 4.69 -11.88 -4.27
N VAL A 47 4.63 -13.17 -3.95
CA VAL A 47 3.40 -13.98 -3.97
C VAL A 47 2.49 -13.60 -2.79
N GLY A 48 3.05 -13.59 -1.58
CA GLY A 48 2.28 -13.33 -0.36
C GLY A 48 1.62 -11.96 -0.32
N GLN A 49 2.27 -10.92 -0.87
CA GLN A 49 1.70 -9.58 -1.00
C GLN A 49 0.47 -9.59 -1.90
N LEU A 50 0.55 -10.19 -3.09
CA LEU A 50 -0.55 -10.20 -4.05
C LEU A 50 -1.76 -10.99 -3.51
N TYR A 51 -1.51 -12.16 -2.93
CA TYR A 51 -2.54 -12.93 -2.21
C TYR A 51 -3.20 -12.09 -1.12
N SER A 52 -2.40 -11.47 -0.26
CA SER A 52 -2.91 -10.72 0.89
C SER A 52 -3.67 -9.46 0.46
N VAL A 53 -3.27 -8.81 -0.64
CA VAL A 53 -4.02 -7.68 -1.23
C VAL A 53 -5.39 -8.14 -1.70
N ALA A 54 -5.49 -9.30 -2.36
CA ALA A 54 -6.77 -9.84 -2.80
C ALA A 54 -7.71 -10.13 -1.62
N GLU A 55 -7.21 -10.81 -0.59
CA GLU A 55 -8.01 -11.15 0.61
C GLU A 55 -8.37 -9.91 1.45
N ALA A 56 -7.44 -8.98 1.64
CA ALA A 56 -7.73 -7.72 2.33
C ALA A 56 -8.76 -6.89 1.57
N SER A 57 -8.69 -6.84 0.23
CA SER A 57 -9.69 -6.15 -0.59
C SER A 57 -11.09 -6.74 -0.38
N LYS A 58 -11.21 -8.07 -0.33
CA LYS A 58 -12.48 -8.75 -0.04
C LYS A 58 -13.02 -8.43 1.35
N ASN A 59 -12.14 -8.36 2.36
CA ASN A 59 -12.52 -8.03 3.73
C ASN A 59 -13.04 -6.59 3.88
N GLU A 60 -12.64 -5.69 2.98
CA GLU A 60 -13.02 -4.27 3.00
C GLU A 60 -14.18 -3.90 2.06
N THR A 61 -14.68 -4.85 1.24
CA THR A 61 -15.63 -4.56 0.16
C THR A 61 -17.03 -5.08 0.42
N GLY A 62 -18.01 -4.18 0.45
CA GLY A 62 -19.42 -4.47 0.68
C GLY A 62 -20.23 -3.18 0.88
N GLY A 63 -21.54 -3.25 0.67
CA GLY A 63 -22.48 -2.16 0.93
C GLY A 63 -22.26 -0.91 0.06
N GLY A 64 -21.80 -1.10 -1.17
CA GLY A 64 -21.42 -0.02 -2.10
C GLY A 64 -20.01 0.54 -1.88
N GLU A 65 -19.30 0.09 -0.84
CA GLU A 65 -17.96 0.57 -0.45
C GLU A 65 -16.88 -0.50 -0.66
N GLY A 66 -15.61 -0.07 -0.62
CA GLY A 66 -14.43 -0.93 -0.76
C GLY A 66 -13.73 -0.78 -2.11
N VAL A 67 -13.25 -1.90 -2.67
CA VAL A 67 -12.30 -1.92 -3.78
C VAL A 67 -12.99 -2.32 -5.08
N GLU A 68 -12.80 -1.52 -6.13
CA GLU A 68 -13.13 -1.87 -7.52
C GLU A 68 -11.85 -1.93 -8.35
N VAL A 69 -11.65 -3.02 -9.11
CA VAL A 69 -10.48 -3.20 -9.97
C VAL A 69 -10.86 -2.89 -11.42
N LEU A 70 -10.37 -1.77 -11.97
CA LEU A 70 -10.66 -1.38 -13.34
C LEU A 70 -9.70 -2.06 -14.31
N VAL A 71 -8.39 -1.92 -14.07
CA VAL A 71 -7.32 -2.44 -14.92
C VAL A 71 -6.38 -3.31 -14.08
N ASN A 72 -5.98 -4.45 -14.63
CA ASN A 72 -4.89 -5.29 -14.13
C ASN A 72 -4.22 -5.94 -15.33
N GLU A 73 -3.10 -5.38 -15.79
CA GLU A 73 -2.42 -5.84 -17.01
C GLU A 73 -0.89 -5.70 -16.90
N PRO A 74 -0.12 -6.53 -17.62
CA PRO A 74 1.32 -6.32 -17.71
C PRO A 74 1.63 -5.01 -18.45
N TYR A 75 2.70 -4.33 -18.07
CA TYR A 75 3.21 -3.16 -18.80
C TYR A 75 4.70 -3.29 -19.09
N GLU A 76 5.14 -2.62 -20.15
CA GLU A 76 6.55 -2.40 -20.47
C GLU A 76 6.73 -0.95 -20.91
N LYS A 77 7.60 -0.22 -20.22
CA LYS A 77 7.87 1.18 -20.51
C LYS A 77 9.30 1.56 -20.14
N ASP A 78 10.02 2.20 -21.05
CA ASP A 78 11.38 2.71 -20.84
C ASP A 78 12.35 1.64 -20.27
N GLY A 79 12.16 0.37 -20.65
CA GLY A 79 12.94 -0.78 -20.17
C GLY A 79 12.50 -1.36 -18.82
N GLU A 80 11.56 -0.72 -18.13
CA GLU A 80 10.89 -1.27 -16.94
C GLU A 80 9.73 -2.16 -17.37
N LYS A 81 9.65 -3.36 -16.79
CA LYS A 81 8.53 -4.30 -16.99
C LYS A 81 7.89 -4.61 -15.65
N GLY A 82 6.57 -4.78 -15.64
CA GLY A 82 5.86 -5.09 -14.41
C GLY A 82 4.37 -5.32 -14.63
N GLN A 83 3.62 -5.21 -13.54
CA GLN A 83 2.17 -5.22 -13.56
C GLN A 83 1.62 -3.82 -13.25
N TYR A 84 0.72 -3.34 -14.10
CA TYR A 84 -0.03 -2.12 -13.88
C TYR A 84 -1.42 -2.47 -13.34
N THR A 85 -1.83 -1.78 -12.28
CA THR A 85 -3.21 -1.85 -11.80
C THR A 85 -3.82 -0.48 -11.65
N HIS A 86 -5.11 -0.37 -11.92
CA HIS A 86 -5.92 0.80 -11.64
C HIS A 86 -7.15 0.35 -10.86
N LYS A 87 -7.29 0.85 -9.64
CA LYS A 87 -8.40 0.58 -8.74
C LYS A 87 -9.09 1.86 -8.29
N ILE A 88 -10.33 1.73 -7.88
CA ILE A 88 -11.07 2.77 -7.16
C ILE A 88 -11.35 2.25 -5.74
N TYR A 89 -11.06 3.09 -4.75
CA TYR A 89 -11.53 2.88 -3.38
C TYR A 89 -12.76 3.76 -3.13
N HIS A 90 -13.89 3.13 -2.83
CA HIS A 90 -15.15 3.75 -2.45
C HIS A 90 -15.23 3.85 -0.93
N LEU A 91 -15.11 5.07 -0.39
CA LEU A 91 -14.83 5.31 1.03
C LEU A 91 -15.94 6.08 1.78
N GLN A 92 -17.19 6.02 1.32
CA GLN A 92 -18.29 6.87 1.78
C GLN A 92 -18.44 6.92 3.31
N SER A 93 -18.78 5.81 3.97
CA SER A 93 -18.91 5.72 5.42
C SER A 93 -17.62 5.31 6.13
N LYS A 94 -16.61 4.86 5.38
CA LYS A 94 -15.31 4.44 5.89
C LYS A 94 -14.36 5.58 6.29
N VAL A 95 -14.57 6.82 5.83
CA VAL A 95 -13.78 7.99 6.25
C VAL A 95 -14.33 8.67 7.52
N PRO A 96 -13.50 9.42 8.28
CA PRO A 96 -13.97 10.19 9.42
C PRO A 96 -15.07 11.19 9.06
N THR A 97 -15.89 11.55 10.05
CA THR A 97 -17.05 12.43 9.86
C THR A 97 -16.63 13.78 9.32
N PHE A 98 -15.51 14.33 9.80
CA PHE A 98 -15.02 15.62 9.33
C PHE A 98 -14.60 15.62 7.85
N VAL A 99 -14.12 14.49 7.31
CA VAL A 99 -13.79 14.36 5.88
C VAL A 99 -15.06 14.29 5.06
N ARG A 100 -16.05 13.49 5.51
CA ARG A 100 -17.34 13.33 4.83
C ARG A 100 -18.13 14.63 4.75
N MET A 101 -18.12 15.46 5.80
CA MET A 101 -18.83 16.74 5.82
C MET A 101 -18.28 17.78 4.82
N LEU A 102 -17.03 17.61 4.38
CA LEU A 102 -16.35 18.56 3.50
C LEU A 102 -16.39 18.15 2.03
N ALA A 103 -16.59 16.86 1.75
CA ALA A 103 -16.61 16.31 0.42
C ALA A 103 -18.04 16.27 -0.14
N PRO A 104 -18.28 16.76 -1.37
CA PRO A 104 -19.53 16.51 -2.08
C PRO A 104 -19.81 15.00 -2.22
N GLU A 105 -21.07 14.63 -2.40
CA GLU A 105 -21.45 13.23 -2.62
C GLU A 105 -20.72 12.65 -3.84
N GLY A 106 -20.07 11.49 -3.68
CA GLY A 106 -19.22 10.87 -4.71
C GLY A 106 -17.77 11.37 -4.77
N ALA A 107 -17.43 12.49 -4.12
CA ALA A 107 -16.07 13.04 -4.11
C ALA A 107 -15.09 12.30 -3.18
N LEU A 108 -15.53 11.25 -2.49
CA LEU A 108 -14.71 10.43 -1.59
C LEU A 108 -14.07 9.22 -2.28
N ASN A 109 -14.38 9.00 -3.56
CA ASN A 109 -13.69 7.99 -4.35
C ASN A 109 -12.25 8.44 -4.59
N ILE A 110 -11.29 7.55 -4.32
CA ILE A 110 -9.87 7.78 -4.62
C ILE A 110 -9.40 6.72 -5.60
N HIS A 111 -8.59 7.15 -6.56
CA HIS A 111 -8.09 6.32 -7.64
C HIS A 111 -6.67 5.90 -7.29
N GLU A 112 -6.45 4.59 -7.16
CA GLU A 112 -5.13 4.01 -7.01
C GLU A 112 -4.63 3.54 -8.36
N LYS A 113 -3.46 4.05 -8.79
CA LYS A 113 -2.70 3.52 -9.92
C LYS A 113 -1.37 2.99 -9.39
N ALA A 114 -1.07 1.74 -9.67
CA ALA A 114 0.17 1.10 -9.22
C ALA A 114 0.97 0.50 -10.38
N TRP A 115 2.28 0.74 -10.36
CA TRP A 115 3.29 0.18 -11.26
C TRP A 115 4.18 -0.73 -10.43
N ASN A 116 3.90 -2.03 -10.50
CA ASN A 116 4.61 -3.06 -9.74
C ASN A 116 5.68 -3.72 -10.62
N ALA A 117 6.90 -3.18 -10.57
CA ALA A 117 8.11 -3.72 -11.17
C ALA A 117 8.98 -4.40 -10.09
N TYR A 118 8.39 -5.40 -9.41
CA TYR A 118 8.97 -6.07 -8.25
C TYR A 118 10.47 -6.41 -8.50
N PRO A 119 11.40 -6.04 -7.60
CA PRO A 119 11.19 -5.69 -6.18
C PRO A 119 10.90 -4.20 -5.89
N TYR A 120 10.73 -3.36 -6.92
CA TYR A 120 10.26 -1.98 -6.77
C TYR A 120 8.77 -1.86 -7.08
N CYS A 121 8.05 -1.04 -6.34
CA CYS A 121 6.66 -0.72 -6.64
C CYS A 121 6.39 0.76 -6.38
N ARG A 122 5.69 1.41 -7.31
CA ARG A 122 5.18 2.77 -7.17
C ARG A 122 3.67 2.76 -7.22
N THR A 123 3.04 3.29 -6.20
CA THR A 123 1.59 3.49 -6.13
C THR A 123 1.30 4.97 -6.01
N VAL A 124 0.34 5.46 -6.79
CA VAL A 124 -0.12 6.85 -6.82
C VAL A 124 -1.62 6.85 -6.62
N ILE A 125 -2.07 7.53 -5.56
CA ILE A 125 -3.45 7.66 -5.19
C ILE A 125 -3.86 9.12 -5.35
N THR A 126 -4.91 9.36 -6.13
CA THR A 126 -5.44 10.69 -6.44
C THR A 126 -6.94 10.77 -6.18
N ASN A 127 -7.46 11.99 -6.14
CA ASN A 127 -8.88 12.25 -6.00
C ASN A 127 -9.34 13.21 -7.09
N GLU A 128 -10.38 12.85 -7.83
CA GLU A 128 -10.83 13.63 -8.99
C GLU A 128 -11.29 15.04 -8.63
N TYR A 129 -11.93 15.20 -7.46
CA TYR A 129 -12.42 16.49 -6.99
C TYR A 129 -11.28 17.44 -6.60
N MET A 130 -10.30 16.93 -5.85
CA MET A 130 -9.16 17.73 -5.39
C MET A 130 -8.06 17.92 -6.44
N LYS A 131 -8.05 17.13 -7.52
CA LYS A 131 -7.03 17.21 -8.58
C LYS A 131 -5.62 17.15 -7.98
N GLU A 132 -4.77 18.13 -8.29
CA GLU A 132 -3.38 18.24 -7.83
C GLU A 132 -3.25 18.57 -6.33
N ASP A 133 -4.34 18.96 -5.65
CA ASP A 133 -4.32 19.30 -4.23
C ASP A 133 -4.39 18.07 -3.32
N PHE A 134 -4.59 16.87 -3.87
CA PHE A 134 -4.55 15.59 -3.15
C PHE A 134 -3.58 14.61 -3.81
N LEU A 135 -2.65 14.07 -3.04
CA LEU A 135 -1.76 12.98 -3.47
C LEU A 135 -1.42 12.09 -2.27
N ILE A 136 -1.54 10.79 -2.45
CA ILE A 136 -0.80 9.82 -1.62
C ILE A 136 0.06 9.01 -2.59
N LYS A 137 1.38 9.09 -2.43
CA LYS A 137 2.33 8.32 -3.23
C LYS A 137 3.09 7.38 -2.31
N ILE A 138 3.08 6.08 -2.65
CA ILE A 138 3.79 5.04 -1.92
C ILE A 138 4.83 4.45 -2.85
N GLU A 139 6.10 4.67 -2.55
CA GLU A 139 7.22 4.07 -3.27
C GLU A 139 7.85 3.02 -2.36
N THR A 140 7.98 1.80 -2.85
CA THR A 140 8.45 0.67 -2.04
C THR A 140 9.62 -0.04 -2.69
N TRP A 141 10.68 -0.23 -1.92
CA TRP A 141 11.74 -1.18 -2.23
C TRP A 141 11.62 -2.39 -1.31
N HIS A 142 11.68 -3.59 -1.88
CA HIS A 142 11.81 -4.84 -1.13
C HIS A 142 13.26 -5.31 -1.21
N LYS A 143 13.92 -5.49 -0.07
CA LYS A 143 15.36 -5.82 -0.01
C LYS A 143 15.60 -7.02 0.91
N PRO A 144 16.58 -7.88 0.59
CA PRO A 144 16.94 -9.04 1.41
C PRO A 144 17.86 -8.63 2.58
N ASP A 145 17.37 -7.74 3.44
CA ASP A 145 18.09 -7.26 4.63
C ASP A 145 17.15 -7.08 5.83
N LEU A 146 17.69 -6.53 6.91
CA LEU A 146 16.97 -6.26 8.16
C LEU A 146 16.66 -4.77 8.36
N GLY A 147 16.42 -4.03 7.28
CA GLY A 147 16.00 -2.64 7.39
C GLY A 147 17.13 -1.65 7.67
N THR A 148 18.39 -2.03 7.42
CA THR A 148 19.57 -1.23 7.79
C THR A 148 20.05 -0.25 6.71
N GLN A 149 19.60 -0.41 5.45
CA GLN A 149 19.92 0.56 4.39
C GLN A 149 19.26 1.92 4.63
N GLU A 150 20.07 2.97 4.68
CA GLU A 150 19.62 4.36 4.73
C GLU A 150 19.37 4.89 3.30
N ASN A 151 18.37 5.76 3.15
CA ASN A 151 18.01 6.42 1.90
C ASN A 151 17.98 5.49 0.66
N VAL A 152 17.38 4.30 0.77
CA VAL A 152 17.29 3.32 -0.34
C VAL A 152 16.59 3.88 -1.59
N HIS A 153 15.72 4.89 -1.40
CA HIS A 153 15.02 5.61 -2.47
C HIS A 153 15.86 6.70 -3.14
N LYS A 154 17.08 6.95 -2.63
CA LYS A 154 18.02 7.95 -3.17
C LYS A 154 17.39 9.34 -3.28
N LEU A 155 16.67 9.75 -2.24
CA LEU A 155 16.17 11.11 -2.11
C LEU A 155 17.35 12.08 -2.03
N GLU A 156 17.14 13.29 -2.53
CA GLU A 156 18.11 14.38 -2.40
C GLU A 156 18.46 14.63 -0.92
N PRO A 157 19.72 14.99 -0.59
CA PRO A 157 20.18 15.13 0.79
C PRO A 157 19.30 16.04 1.66
N GLU A 158 18.85 17.17 1.11
CA GLU A 158 17.98 18.13 1.79
C GLU A 158 16.62 17.54 2.14
N ALA A 159 16.03 16.76 1.23
CA ALA A 159 14.78 16.06 1.48
C ALA A 159 14.98 14.96 2.52
N TRP A 160 16.07 14.19 2.42
CA TRP A 160 16.37 13.08 3.33
C TRP A 160 16.68 13.53 4.77
N LYS A 161 17.29 14.70 4.96
CA LYS A 161 17.69 15.21 6.28
C LYS A 161 16.54 15.29 7.29
N HIS A 162 15.31 15.44 6.82
CA HIS A 162 14.12 15.58 7.65
C HIS A 162 13.33 14.27 7.81
N VAL A 163 13.89 13.16 7.33
CA VAL A 163 13.21 11.87 7.25
C VAL A 163 13.61 10.98 8.42
N GLU A 164 12.65 10.69 9.31
CA GLU A 164 12.83 9.74 10.42
C GLU A 164 12.17 8.40 10.09
N ALA A 165 12.95 7.32 10.01
CA ALA A 165 12.43 6.00 9.68
C ALA A 165 11.52 5.46 10.80
N ILE A 166 10.35 4.95 10.42
CA ILE A 166 9.39 4.33 11.33
C ILE A 166 9.47 2.82 11.16
N TYR A 167 9.85 2.10 12.21
CA TYR A 167 9.82 0.63 12.18
C TYR A 167 8.45 0.13 12.58
N ILE A 168 7.89 -0.77 11.75
CA ILE A 168 6.69 -1.51 12.06
C ILE A 168 7.11 -2.92 12.48
N ASP A 169 6.81 -3.28 13.72
CA ASP A 169 7.07 -4.62 14.25
C ASP A 169 5.78 -5.43 14.29
N ILE A 170 5.67 -6.42 13.40
CA ILE A 170 4.45 -7.21 13.25
C ILE A 170 4.15 -8.09 14.47
N ALA A 171 5.14 -8.37 15.32
CA ALA A 171 4.95 -9.14 16.55
C ALA A 171 4.57 -8.28 17.76
N ASP A 172 4.80 -6.97 17.70
CA ASP A 172 4.58 -6.04 18.81
C ASP A 172 3.08 -5.68 18.95
N ARG A 173 2.44 -6.27 19.97
CA ARG A 173 1.02 -6.02 20.28
C ARG A 173 0.72 -4.54 20.53
N SER A 174 1.67 -3.74 21.02
CA SER A 174 1.44 -2.32 21.33
C SER A 174 1.22 -1.45 20.09
N GLN A 175 1.64 -1.93 18.91
CA GLN A 175 1.48 -1.21 17.64
C GLN A 175 0.11 -1.46 16.97
N VAL A 176 -0.72 -2.34 17.55
CA VAL A 176 -2.04 -2.71 17.02
C VAL A 176 -3.12 -2.02 17.84
N LEU A 177 -4.03 -1.31 17.18
CA LEU A 177 -5.18 -0.72 17.87
C LEU A 177 -6.05 -1.81 18.46
N SER A 178 -6.61 -1.56 19.65
CA SER A 178 -7.45 -2.55 20.34
C SER A 178 -8.61 -3.07 19.49
N LYS A 179 -9.23 -2.20 18.68
CA LYS A 179 -10.33 -2.55 17.77
C LYS A 179 -9.93 -3.37 16.54
N ASP A 180 -8.63 -3.35 16.18
CA ASP A 180 -8.11 -4.10 15.03
C ASP A 180 -7.58 -5.48 15.43
N TYR A 181 -7.38 -5.71 16.73
CA TYR A 181 -6.74 -6.92 17.20
C TYR A 181 -7.64 -8.14 17.02
N LYS A 182 -7.11 -9.12 16.29
CA LYS A 182 -7.66 -10.47 16.18
C LYS A 182 -6.58 -11.49 16.53
N ALA A 183 -6.93 -12.50 17.32
CA ALA A 183 -5.96 -13.47 17.82
C ALA A 183 -5.44 -14.38 16.69
N GLU A 184 -6.28 -14.65 15.69
CA GLU A 184 -5.98 -15.42 14.48
C GLU A 184 -5.13 -14.65 13.46
N GLU A 185 -5.00 -13.33 13.61
CA GLU A 185 -4.13 -12.45 12.82
C GLU A 185 -2.95 -11.94 13.69
N ASP A 186 -2.55 -12.73 14.69
CA ASP A 186 -1.45 -12.40 15.60
C ASP A 186 -0.18 -13.23 15.37
N PRO A 187 0.86 -12.66 14.72
CA PRO A 187 2.13 -13.35 14.49
C PRO A 187 2.81 -13.86 15.76
N ALA A 188 2.55 -13.24 16.90
CA ALA A 188 3.06 -13.69 18.21
C ALA A 188 2.37 -14.97 18.72
N LYS A 189 1.30 -15.42 18.07
CA LYS A 189 0.54 -16.63 18.38
C LYS A 189 0.48 -17.62 17.22
N PHE A 190 0.65 -17.15 15.99
CA PHE A 190 0.61 -17.96 14.79
C PHE A 190 1.91 -18.77 14.61
N LYS A 191 1.76 -20.06 14.30
CA LYS A 191 2.85 -20.92 13.84
C LYS A 191 2.43 -21.60 12.55
N SER A 192 3.20 -21.40 11.49
CA SER A 192 2.97 -22.03 10.20
C SER A 192 3.19 -23.54 10.31
N ILE A 193 2.21 -24.31 9.84
CA ILE A 193 2.28 -25.77 9.79
C ILE A 193 3.19 -26.21 8.63
N LYS A 194 3.17 -25.47 7.51
CA LYS A 194 3.93 -25.85 6.30
C LYS A 194 5.42 -25.52 6.40
N THR A 195 5.76 -24.40 7.04
CA THR A 195 7.15 -23.90 7.11
C THR A 195 7.77 -24.01 8.50
N GLY A 196 6.96 -24.21 9.54
CA GLY A 196 7.41 -24.20 10.94
C GLY A 196 7.72 -22.81 11.51
N ARG A 197 7.63 -21.73 10.70
CA ARG A 197 7.93 -20.35 11.11
C ARG A 197 6.89 -19.83 12.12
N GLY A 198 7.35 -19.01 13.05
CA GLY A 198 6.54 -18.50 14.16
C GLY A 198 6.39 -19.51 15.32
N PRO A 199 5.79 -19.10 16.45
CA PRO A 199 5.34 -17.74 16.75
C PRO A 199 6.49 -16.74 16.89
N LEU A 200 6.23 -15.48 16.58
CA LEU A 200 7.22 -14.41 16.68
C LEU A 200 7.25 -13.85 18.11
N GLY A 201 8.27 -14.24 18.87
CA GLY A 201 8.52 -13.70 20.22
C GLY A 201 9.09 -12.27 20.19
N PRO A 202 9.26 -11.60 21.34
CA PRO A 202 9.76 -10.22 21.40
C PRO A 202 11.14 -9.99 20.75
N ASN A 203 11.98 -11.03 20.71
CA ASN A 203 13.35 -10.98 20.17
C ASN A 203 13.47 -11.62 18.77
N TRP A 204 12.35 -11.84 18.07
CA TRP A 204 12.33 -12.58 16.81
C TRP A 204 13.27 -12.00 15.74
N LYS A 205 13.46 -10.68 15.70
CA LYS A 205 14.40 -10.01 14.78
C LYS A 205 15.86 -10.36 15.05
N GLN A 206 16.26 -10.47 16.32
CA GLN A 206 17.61 -10.88 16.70
C GLN A 206 17.82 -12.38 16.45
N GLU A 207 16.77 -13.18 16.66
CA GLU A 207 16.78 -14.62 16.42
C GLU A 207 16.88 -14.95 14.92
N LEU A 208 16.24 -14.16 14.04
CA LEU A 208 16.30 -14.32 12.58
C LEU A 208 17.74 -14.40 12.05
N VAL A 209 18.65 -13.57 12.56
CA VAL A 209 20.06 -13.55 12.13
C VAL A 209 20.75 -14.90 12.36
N ASN A 210 20.32 -15.64 13.38
CA ASN A 210 20.94 -16.89 13.81
C ASN A 210 20.23 -18.13 13.27
N GLN A 211 19.04 -17.97 12.66
CA GLN A 211 18.24 -19.07 12.11
C GLN A 211 18.51 -19.24 10.62
N LYS A 212 19.28 -20.26 10.24
CA LYS A 212 19.62 -20.54 8.83
C LYS A 212 18.40 -20.84 7.95
N ASP A 213 17.35 -21.42 8.53
CA ASP A 213 16.18 -21.91 7.79
C ASP A 213 15.02 -20.90 7.75
N CYS A 214 15.23 -19.68 8.29
CA CYS A 214 14.21 -18.63 8.32
C CYS A 214 14.68 -17.44 7.45
N PRO A 215 14.16 -17.28 6.22
CA PRO A 215 14.51 -16.16 5.37
C PRO A 215 13.98 -14.85 5.96
N TYR A 216 14.57 -13.74 5.55
CA TYR A 216 14.13 -12.41 5.95
C TYR A 216 14.27 -11.40 4.82
N MET A 217 13.44 -10.36 4.91
CA MET A 217 13.46 -9.21 4.03
C MET A 217 12.97 -7.97 4.77
N CYS A 218 13.24 -6.78 4.22
CA CYS A 218 12.64 -5.52 4.66
C CYS A 218 11.96 -4.77 3.51
N ALA A 219 10.71 -4.34 3.75
CA ALA A 219 9.97 -3.47 2.85
C ALA A 219 10.17 -2.02 3.29
N TYR A 220 10.78 -1.23 2.43
CA TYR A 220 11.05 0.19 2.63
C TYR A 220 9.98 1.03 1.95
N LYS A 221 8.91 1.32 2.67
CA LYS A 221 7.71 2.03 2.19
C LYS A 221 7.86 3.53 2.45
N LEU A 222 8.23 4.29 1.41
CA LEU A 222 8.25 5.75 1.44
C LEU A 222 6.87 6.28 1.07
N VAL A 223 6.20 6.91 2.04
CA VAL A 223 4.88 7.52 1.85
C VAL A 223 5.04 9.03 1.72
N THR A 224 4.55 9.60 0.62
CA THR A 224 4.42 11.05 0.42
C THR A 224 2.94 11.40 0.42
N VAL A 225 2.52 12.31 1.31
CA VAL A 225 1.14 12.80 1.37
C VAL A 225 1.13 14.29 1.05
N LYS A 226 0.20 14.71 0.20
CA LYS A 226 -0.13 16.10 -0.08
C LYS A 226 -1.63 16.29 0.11
N PHE A 227 -2.01 17.24 0.96
CA PHE A 227 -3.41 17.64 1.10
C PHE A 227 -3.52 19.16 1.21
N LYS A 228 -3.67 19.86 0.09
CA LYS A 228 -3.72 21.32 0.08
C LYS A 228 -5.16 21.81 0.26
N TRP A 229 -5.55 21.98 1.52
CA TRP A 229 -6.84 22.58 1.88
C TRP A 229 -6.66 23.57 3.03
N TRP A 230 -7.17 24.79 2.84
CA TRP A 230 -7.02 25.87 3.82
C TRP A 230 -7.62 25.50 5.18
N GLY A 231 -6.79 25.55 6.23
CA GLY A 231 -7.18 25.22 7.60
C GLY A 231 -7.17 23.73 7.97
N LEU A 232 -6.96 22.81 7.00
CA LEU A 232 -7.06 21.36 7.24
C LEU A 232 -5.82 20.55 6.82
N GLN A 233 -4.94 21.11 6.00
CA GLN A 233 -3.74 20.45 5.47
C GLN A 233 -3.01 19.60 6.52
N ASN A 234 -2.52 20.23 7.59
CA ASN A 234 -1.70 19.56 8.60
C ASN A 234 -2.45 18.43 9.31
N LYS A 235 -3.75 18.63 9.57
CA LYS A 235 -4.58 17.64 10.28
C LYS A 235 -4.78 16.41 9.40
N VAL A 236 -5.10 16.61 8.12
CA VAL A 236 -5.41 15.54 7.18
C VAL A 236 -4.15 14.78 6.75
N GLU A 237 -3.04 15.46 6.48
CA GLU A 237 -1.77 14.79 6.15
C GLU A 237 -1.32 13.87 7.29
N ASN A 238 -1.36 14.36 8.54
CA ASN A 238 -1.05 13.55 9.72
C ASN A 238 -2.03 12.38 9.91
N PHE A 239 -3.31 12.60 9.64
CA PHE A 239 -4.32 11.54 9.72
C PHE A 239 -4.04 10.44 8.69
N ILE A 240 -3.75 10.79 7.44
CA ILE A 240 -3.42 9.83 6.37
C ILE A 240 -2.18 9.02 6.75
N HIS A 241 -1.09 9.65 7.19
CA HIS A 241 0.11 8.93 7.62
C HIS A 241 -0.17 7.93 8.75
N LYS A 242 -1.05 8.27 9.70
CA LYS A 242 -1.49 7.34 10.76
C LYS A 242 -2.30 6.17 10.21
N GLN A 243 -3.20 6.41 9.25
CA GLN A 243 -3.96 5.33 8.62
C GLN A 243 -3.07 4.43 7.75
N GLU A 244 -2.11 4.99 7.02
CA GLU A 244 -1.12 4.20 6.26
C GLU A 244 -0.28 3.31 7.18
N LYS A 245 0.20 3.87 8.31
CA LYS A 245 0.91 3.07 9.32
C LYS A 245 0.02 1.93 9.86
N ARG A 246 -1.23 2.24 10.23
CA ARG A 246 -2.21 1.25 10.71
C ARG A 246 -2.46 0.16 9.66
N LEU A 247 -2.65 0.54 8.40
CA LEU A 247 -2.84 -0.37 7.27
C LEU A 247 -1.62 -1.27 7.10
N PHE A 248 -0.41 -0.72 7.06
CA PHE A 248 0.81 -1.52 6.96
C PHE A 248 0.99 -2.48 8.14
N THR A 249 0.70 -2.05 9.37
CA THR A 249 0.75 -2.95 10.54
C THR A 249 -0.19 -4.13 10.38
N ASN A 250 -1.48 -3.86 10.11
CA ASN A 250 -2.49 -4.92 10.03
C ASN A 250 -2.25 -5.83 8.82
N PHE A 251 -1.95 -5.26 7.66
CA PHE A 251 -1.69 -6.00 6.42
C PHE A 251 -0.54 -6.99 6.57
N HIS A 252 0.59 -6.57 7.14
CA HIS A 252 1.75 -7.47 7.24
C HIS A 252 1.60 -8.51 8.35
N ARG A 253 0.82 -8.23 9.39
CA ARG A 253 0.40 -9.23 10.38
C ARG A 253 -0.45 -10.33 9.74
N GLN A 254 -1.45 -9.93 8.96
CA GLN A 254 -2.30 -10.85 8.19
C GLN A 254 -1.50 -11.65 7.18
N LEU A 255 -0.62 -11.00 6.40
CA LEU A 255 0.26 -11.66 5.43
C LEU A 255 1.04 -12.81 6.06
N PHE A 256 1.64 -12.59 7.23
CA PHE A 256 2.37 -13.64 7.93
C PHE A 256 1.45 -14.73 8.49
N CYS A 257 0.32 -14.38 9.10
CA CYS A 257 -0.64 -15.36 9.63
C CYS A 257 -1.34 -16.17 8.53
N TRP A 258 -1.30 -15.70 7.29
CA TRP A 258 -1.79 -16.42 6.11
C TRP A 258 -0.71 -17.18 5.37
N LEU A 259 0.52 -17.29 5.89
CA LEU A 259 1.65 -17.94 5.23
C LEU A 259 1.28 -19.32 4.66
N ASP A 260 0.59 -20.15 5.44
CA ASP A 260 0.19 -21.49 4.98
C ASP A 260 -0.79 -21.49 3.80
N LYS A 261 -1.50 -20.38 3.56
CA LYS A 261 -2.46 -20.23 2.46
C LYS A 261 -1.79 -19.88 1.13
N TRP A 262 -0.64 -19.20 1.17
CA TRP A 262 -0.02 -18.64 -0.03
C TRP A 262 1.40 -19.11 -0.32
N VAL A 263 2.12 -19.72 0.63
CA VAL A 263 3.54 -20.06 0.47
C VAL A 263 3.83 -21.02 -0.70
N ASP A 264 2.87 -21.89 -1.04
CA ASP A 264 3.00 -22.85 -2.15
C ASP A 264 2.40 -22.33 -3.47
N LEU A 265 1.85 -21.12 -3.49
CA LEU A 265 1.25 -20.55 -4.70
C LEU A 265 2.34 -20.08 -5.65
N THR A 266 2.12 -20.35 -6.93
CA THR A 266 2.92 -19.79 -8.03
C THR A 266 2.36 -18.44 -8.46
N MET A 267 3.16 -17.66 -9.20
CA MET A 267 2.68 -16.42 -9.81
C MET A 267 1.51 -16.65 -10.77
N ASP A 268 1.44 -17.81 -11.45
CA ASP A 268 0.32 -18.16 -12.31
C ASP A 268 -0.96 -18.42 -11.52
N ASP A 269 -0.86 -19.03 -10.32
CA ASP A 269 -2.00 -19.17 -9.41
C ASP A 269 -2.51 -17.80 -8.98
N ILE A 270 -1.59 -16.88 -8.65
CA ILE A 270 -1.93 -15.50 -8.27
C ILE A 270 -2.68 -14.78 -9.40
N ARG A 271 -2.24 -14.90 -10.66
CA ARG A 271 -2.94 -14.26 -11.79
C ARG A 271 -4.38 -14.74 -11.94
N ARG A 272 -4.61 -16.05 -11.81
CA ARG A 272 -5.98 -16.60 -11.83
C ARG A 272 -6.81 -16.11 -10.66
N MET A 273 -6.21 -16.02 -9.47
CA MET A 273 -6.87 -15.48 -8.29
C MET A 273 -7.22 -14.00 -8.42
N GLU A 274 -6.39 -13.18 -9.04
CA GLU A 274 -6.67 -11.75 -9.27
C GLU A 274 -7.87 -11.55 -10.20
N GLU A 275 -7.98 -12.35 -11.27
CA GLU A 275 -9.12 -12.34 -12.18
C GLU A 275 -10.42 -12.73 -11.46
N GLU A 276 -10.38 -13.79 -10.65
CA GLU A 276 -11.54 -14.20 -9.85
C GLU A 276 -11.90 -13.13 -8.80
N THR A 277 -10.89 -12.56 -8.15
CA THR A 277 -11.07 -11.54 -7.12
C THR A 277 -11.73 -10.30 -7.69
N LYS A 278 -11.37 -9.85 -8.90
CA LYS A 278 -12.05 -8.73 -9.56
C LYS A 278 -13.57 -8.95 -9.63
N ARG A 279 -14.01 -10.12 -10.11
CA ARG A 279 -15.44 -10.47 -10.18
C ARG A 279 -16.07 -10.54 -8.80
N GLN A 280 -15.41 -11.18 -7.83
CA GLN A 280 -15.92 -11.31 -6.47
C GLN A 280 -16.12 -9.93 -5.81
N LEU A 281 -15.17 -9.01 -5.97
CA LEU A 281 -15.27 -7.66 -5.42
C LEU A 281 -16.47 -6.89 -5.97
N ASP A 282 -16.71 -6.97 -7.27
CA ASP A 282 -17.89 -6.33 -7.89
C ASP A 282 -19.20 -6.89 -7.33
N GLU A 283 -19.30 -8.21 -7.17
CA GLU A 283 -20.48 -8.85 -6.58
C GLU A 283 -20.66 -8.49 -5.11
N MET A 284 -19.60 -8.56 -4.31
CA MET A 284 -19.62 -8.25 -2.88
C MET A 284 -20.01 -6.79 -2.65
N ARG A 285 -19.46 -5.86 -3.43
CA ARG A 285 -19.80 -4.43 -3.36
C ARG A 285 -21.30 -4.20 -3.55
N GLN A 286 -21.96 -4.98 -4.41
CA GLN A 286 -23.40 -4.84 -4.68
C GLN A 286 -24.29 -5.60 -3.69
N LYS A 287 -23.87 -6.78 -3.22
CA LYS A 287 -24.74 -7.73 -2.50
C LYS A 287 -24.50 -7.79 -0.99
N ASP A 288 -23.26 -7.57 -0.54
CA ASP A 288 -22.90 -7.70 0.88
C ASP A 288 -23.21 -6.40 1.64
N PRO A 289 -23.39 -6.44 2.98
CA PRO A 289 -23.39 -5.23 3.81
C PRO A 289 -21.98 -4.62 3.92
N VAL A 290 -21.91 -3.36 4.37
CA VAL A 290 -20.63 -2.68 4.68
C VAL A 290 -19.88 -3.49 5.76
N LYS A 291 -18.58 -3.70 5.55
CA LYS A 291 -17.69 -4.46 6.44
C LYS A 291 -16.25 -3.94 6.37
N GLY A 292 -15.36 -4.45 7.23
CA GLY A 292 -13.96 -4.05 7.29
C GLY A 292 -13.70 -2.87 8.22
N MET A 293 -12.55 -2.21 8.05
CA MET A 293 -12.13 -1.10 8.91
C MET A 293 -12.99 0.14 8.71
N THR A 294 -13.27 0.80 9.83
CA THR A 294 -13.75 2.18 9.89
C THR A 294 -12.65 3.09 10.44
N ALA A 295 -12.58 4.30 9.93
CA ALA A 295 -11.81 5.37 10.55
C ALA A 295 -12.64 6.03 11.66
N ASP A 296 -12.04 6.21 12.82
CA ASP A 296 -12.64 7.02 13.90
C ASP A 296 -12.12 8.46 13.76
N ASP A 297 -12.87 9.42 14.33
CA ASP A 297 -12.51 10.84 14.38
C ASP A 297 -11.25 11.14 15.21
#